data_AF-A0A090W8P7-F1
#
_entry.id   AF-A0A090W8P7-F1
#
_cell.length_a   1.000
_cell.length_b   1.000
_cell.length_c   1.000
_cell.angle_alpha   90.00
_cell.angle_beta   90.00
_cell.angle_gamma   90.00
#
_symmetry.space_group_name_H-M   'P 1'
#
loop_
_entity.id
_entity.type
_entity.pdbx_description
1 polymer ?
#
loop_
_entity_poly.entity_id
_entity_poly.type
_entity_poly.pdbx_seq_one_letter_code
_entity_poly.pdbx_strand_id
1 'polypeptide(L)' 'MNPNAELMMIFLPIPIKAKYFIPGIIILDLISGVTGQSFFSPSNTAYMAHVGGAITGFLIMYYWKKTQFNNNRWN' A
#
# COMPACT_ATOMS: atom_id res chain seq x y z
N MET A 1 10.52 4.51 -8.23
CA MET A 1 9.21 4.49 -7.54
C MET A 1 8.41 5.71 -7.98
N ASN A 2 7.16 5.55 -8.46
CA ASN A 2 6.37 6.63 -9.06
C ASN A 2 5.11 6.96 -8.22
N PRO A 3 5.16 7.95 -7.31
CA PRO A 3 4.02 8.31 -6.45
C PRO A 3 2.87 8.99 -7.21
N ASN A 4 3.11 9.43 -8.45
CA ASN A 4 2.12 10.12 -9.29
C ASN A 4 1.47 9.17 -10.30
N ALA A 5 1.83 7.88 -10.32
CA ALA A 5 1.12 6.89 -11.13
C ALA A 5 -0.37 6.90 -10.76
N GLU A 6 -1.24 6.94 -11.76
CA GLU A 6 -2.69 6.94 -11.54
C GLU A 6 -3.19 5.51 -11.42
N LEU A 7 -3.90 5.24 -10.33
CA LEU A 7 -4.56 3.97 -10.04
C LEU A 7 -6.07 4.19 -10.08
N MET A 8 -6.81 3.15 -10.48
CA MET A 8 -8.27 3.22 -10.64
C MET A 8 -8.89 1.97 -10.03
N MET A 9 -10.10 2.12 -9.45
CA MET A 9 -10.93 0.97 -9.10
C MET A 9 -11.65 0.46 -10.34
N ILE A 10 -11.80 -0.87 -10.45
CA ILE A 10 -12.50 -1.50 -11.57
C ILE A 10 -13.97 -1.04 -11.63
N PHE A 11 -14.64 -0.89 -10.49
CA PHE A 11 -16.08 -0.58 -10.41
C PHE A 11 -16.39 0.92 -10.32
N LEU A 12 -15.39 1.76 -10.06
CA LEU A 12 -15.56 3.20 -9.94
C LEU A 12 -14.31 3.85 -10.55
N PRO A 13 -14.27 4.02 -11.89
CA PRO A 13 -13.07 4.31 -12.65
C PRO A 13 -12.70 5.79 -12.57
N ILE A 14 -12.36 6.27 -11.37
CA ILE A 14 -11.80 7.61 -11.13
C ILE A 14 -10.29 7.45 -10.91
N PRO A 15 -9.44 8.04 -11.76
CA PRO A 15 -7.99 8.02 -11.57
C PRO A 15 -7.57 8.74 -10.30
N ILE A 16 -6.85 8.06 -9.42
CA ILE A 16 -6.33 8.60 -8.16
C ILE A 16 -4.83 8.29 -8.10
N LYS A 17 -4.01 9.30 -7.79
CA LYS A 17 -2.56 9.12 -7.68
C LYS A 17 -2.22 8.10 -6.59
N ALA A 18 -1.24 7.24 -6.86
CA ALA A 18 -0.82 6.16 -5.99
C ALA A 18 -0.48 6.61 -4.56
N LYS A 19 0.11 7.81 -4.41
CA LYS A 19 0.41 8.41 -3.10
C LYS A 19 -0.81 8.70 -2.21
N TYR A 20 -2.01 8.80 -2.79
CA TYR A 20 -3.27 8.96 -2.05
C TYR A 20 -4.04 7.65 -1.98
N PHE A 21 -4.07 6.92 -3.11
CA PHE A 21 -4.81 5.68 -3.24
C PHE A 21 -4.32 4.60 -2.27
N ILE A 22 -3.01 4.32 -2.26
CA ILE A 22 -2.43 3.22 -1.46
C ILE A 22 -2.55 3.49 0.05
N PRO A 23 -2.19 4.67 0.60
CA PRO A 23 -2.40 4.92 2.02
C PRO A 23 -3.89 4.91 2.42
N GLY A 24 -4.78 5.39 1.55
CA GLY A 24 -6.22 5.39 1.80
C GLY A 24 -6.78 3.98 2.02
N ILE A 25 -6.47 3.04 1.13
CA ILE A 25 -6.93 1.64 1.26
C ILE A 25 -6.35 0.96 2.51
N ILE A 26 -5.08 1.20 2.84
CA ILE A 26 -4.45 0.64 4.05
C ILE A 26 -5.12 1.16 5.33
N ILE A 27 -5.46 2.44 5.39
CA ILE A 27 -6.17 3.01 6.55
C ILE A 27 -7.55 2.37 6.70
N LEU A 28 -8.30 2.21 5.59
CA LEU A 28 -9.60 1.54 5.61
C LEU A 28 -9.48 0.08 6.07
N ASP A 29 -8.45 -0.65 5.63
CA ASP A 29 -8.18 -2.01 6.08
C ASP A 29 -7.82 -2.07 7.58
N LEU A 30 -7.02 -1.13 8.08
CA LEU A 30 -6.67 -1.04 9.50
C LEU A 30 -7.91 -0.76 10.37
N ILE A 31 -8.74 0.21 9.98
CA ILE A 31 -9.99 0.52 10.69
C ILE A 31 -10.89 -0.72 10.67
N SER A 32 -11.01 -1.40 9.52
CA SER A 32 -11.82 -2.60 9.38
C SER A 32 -11.33 -3.73 10.29
N GLY A 33 -10.01 -3.95 10.33
CA GLY A 33 -9.38 -4.95 11.18
C GLY A 33 -9.51 -4.67 12.68
N VAL A 34 -9.47 -3.39 13.09
CA VAL A 34 -9.60 -3.00 14.51
C VAL A 34 -11.05 -2.99 14.97
N THR A 35 -11.98 -2.54 14.13
CA THR A 35 -13.40 -2.40 14.49
C THR A 35 -14.24 -3.64 14.17
N GLY A 36 -13.71 -4.56 13.34
CA GLY A 36 -14.46 -5.68 12.78
C GLY A 36 -15.52 -5.28 11.76
N GLN A 37 -15.62 -3.99 11.40
CA GLN A 37 -16.53 -3.49 10.38
C GLN A 37 -15.93 -3.66 9.00
N SER A 38 -16.68 -4.22 8.07
CA SER A 38 -16.22 -4.39 6.70
C SER A 38 -16.70 -3.28 5.78
N PHE A 39 -15.77 -2.63 5.09
CA PHE A 39 -16.08 -1.71 3.99
C PHE A 39 -16.01 -2.36 2.60
N PHE A 40 -15.21 -3.41 2.41
CA PHE A 40 -14.95 -4.00 1.07
C PHE A 40 -15.05 -5.53 0.99
N SER A 41 -15.30 -6.26 2.09
CA SER A 41 -15.35 -7.75 2.09
C SER A 41 -16.23 -8.36 3.18
N PRO A 42 -17.15 -9.30 2.90
CA PRO A 42 -18.01 -9.90 3.92
C PRO A 42 -17.27 -10.64 5.06
N SER A 43 -15.98 -10.97 4.90
CA SER A 43 -15.21 -11.75 5.88
C SER A 43 -14.05 -10.98 6.51
N ASN A 44 -13.85 -11.22 7.81
CA ASN A 44 -12.93 -10.47 8.68
C ASN A 44 -11.43 -10.75 8.45
N THR A 45 -11.07 -11.78 7.68
CA THR A 45 -9.69 -12.27 7.60
C THR A 45 -8.84 -11.52 6.57
N ALA A 46 -9.45 -10.85 5.58
CA ALA A 46 -8.72 -10.21 4.49
C ALA A 46 -7.91 -8.95 4.92
N TYR A 47 -8.31 -8.27 5.99
CA TYR A 47 -7.67 -7.01 6.41
C TYR A 47 -6.23 -7.20 6.85
N MET A 48 -5.97 -8.24 7.64
CA MET A 48 -4.63 -8.50 8.17
C MET A 48 -3.63 -8.89 7.08
N ALA A 49 -4.09 -9.54 6.01
CA ALA A 49 -3.26 -9.85 4.85
C ALA A 49 -2.83 -8.58 4.11
N HIS A 50 -3.73 -7.61 3.92
CA HIS A 50 -3.41 -6.34 3.29
C HIS A 50 -2.44 -5.51 4.14
N VAL A 51 -2.66 -5.44 5.45
CA VAL A 51 -1.76 -4.75 6.38
C VAL A 51 -0.36 -5.38 6.39
N GLY A 52 -0.27 -6.71 6.47
CA GLY A 52 1.01 -7.44 6.40
C GLY A 52 1.75 -7.24 5.06
N GLY A 53 1.01 -7.24 3.95
CA GLY A 53 1.54 -6.93 2.62
C GLY A 53 2.05 -5.49 2.51
N ALA A 54 1.32 -4.52 3.06
CA ALA A 54 1.71 -3.12 3.09
C ALA A 54 3.00 -2.89 3.88
N ILE A 55 3.13 -3.52 5.04
CA ILE A 55 4.35 -3.44 5.88
C ILE A 55 5.54 -4.06 5.13
N THR A 56 5.38 -5.27 4.60
CA THR A 56 6.43 -5.97 3.86
C THR A 56 6.87 -5.17 2.64
N GLY A 57 5.91 -4.66 1.84
CA GLY A 57 6.18 -3.84 0.68
C GLY A 57 6.90 -2.53 1.04
N PHE A 58 6.50 -1.89 2.15
CA PHE A 58 7.19 -0.71 2.67
C PHE A 58 8.64 -1.02 3.07
N LEU A 59 8.90 -2.13 3.75
CA LEU A 59 10.25 -2.53 4.15
C LEU A 59 11.15 -2.79 2.93
N ILE A 60 10.64 -3.48 1.91
CA ILE A 60 11.38 -3.72 0.65
C ILE A 60 11.69 -2.39 -0.05
N MET A 61 10.68 -1.53 -0.19
CA MET A 61 10.83 -0.20 -0.79
C MET A 61 11.86 0.65 -0.04
N TYR A 62 11.82 0.62 1.29
CA TYR A 62 12.76 1.33 2.13
C TYR A 62 14.18 0.80 1.97
N TYR A 63 14.35 -0.52 1.97
CA TYR A 63 15.64 -1.18 1.75
C TYR A 63 16.25 -0.77 0.41
N TRP A 64 15.52 -0.91 -0.70
CA TRP A 64 16.00 -0.52 -2.03
C TRP A 64 16.32 0.97 -2.13
N LYS A 65 15.51 1.84 -1.51
CA LYS A 65 15.80 3.28 -1.48
C LYS A 65 17.12 3.57 -0.78
N LYS A 66 17.41 2.88 0.34
CA LYS A 66 18.67 3.04 1.08
C LYS A 66 19.88 2.48 0.32
N THR A 67 19.71 1.40 -0.43
CA THR A 67 20.81 0.71 -1.14
C THR A 67 20.95 1.13 -2.61
N GLN A 68 20.10 2.03 -3.11
CA GLN A 68 20.01 2.41 -4.53
C GLN A 68 21.33 2.90 -5.15
N PHE A 69 22.27 3.40 -4.35
CA PHE A 69 23.57 3.90 -4.81
C PHE A 69 24.75 3.07 -4.30
N ASN A 70 24.53 1.96 -3.59
CA ASN A 70 25.61 1.23 -2.93
C ASN A 70 26.65 0.69 -3.92
N ASN A 71 26.22 0.35 -5.15
CA ASN A 71 27.09 -0.15 -6.22
C ASN A 71 27.75 0.96 -7.06
N ASN A 72 27.37 2.23 -6.86
CA ASN A 72 27.89 3.40 -7.58
C ASN A 72 28.72 4.32 -6.67
N ARG A 73 29.05 3.88 -5.45
CA ARG A 73 29.95 4.61 -4.56
C ARG A 73 31.38 4.28 -4.97
N TRP A 74 32.06 5.25 -5.58
CA TRP A 74 33.49 5.14 -5.84
C TRP A 74 34.17 5.20 -4.47
N ASN A 75 34.93 4.18 -4.11
CA ASN A 75 36.01 4.32 -3.13
C ASN A 75 37.25 4.81 -3.87
#